data_AF-A0A8I0J8K2-F1
#
_entry.id   AF-A0A8I0J8K2-F1
#
_cell.length_a   1.000
_cell.length_b   1.000
_cell.length_c   1.000
_cell.angle_alpha   90.00
_cell.angle_beta   90.00
_cell.angle_gamma   90.00
#
_symmetry.space_group_name_H-M   'P 1'
#
loop_
_entity.id
_entity.type
_entity.pdbx_description
1 polymer ?
#
loop_
_entity_poly.entity_id
_entity_poly.type
_entity_poly.pdbx_seq_one_letter_code
_entity_poly.pdbx_strand_id
1 'polypeptide(L)'
;MTFTASVHERIRSVPSGFATYWPGFAVTAAVAVAAQFLSDHYGAPAMLMALLLGIAFHFLSEEGRCVAGIDFCAKKVLRIGVALLGMRISVDLLIGLGAGTILLLVSAIAATIGFGLLAAKLLGRGWRLALITSGSVAICGASAAMAIAAVLPKNEFSERNLIFTVLSVTVLSTLAMIAYPIIAQTMGLDARATGIFFGGTIHDVAQVVGAGFSVSPEAGETATLVKLIRVTMLAPVVLIFSLSLRKVPQPEGETGKRPPLLPGFVVAFLIFAAFNSFGLVPELVAKAGMETSRWALIAGIVAVGMRTSLRRVLDVGGDAVALIVAETVFIALFILVGIHYLGHA
;
A
#
# COMPACT_ATOMS: atom_id res chain seq x y z
N MET A 1 -55.85 28.44 -8.34
CA MET A 1 -54.84 28.05 -7.33
C MET A 1 -53.91 26.96 -7.87
N THR A 2 -53.30 27.17 -9.04
CA THR A 2 -52.55 26.10 -9.74
C THR A 2 -51.51 26.70 -10.69
N PHE A 3 -50.53 27.44 -10.14
CA PHE A 3 -49.36 27.84 -10.94
C PHE A 3 -48.07 28.05 -10.11
N THR A 4 -48.17 28.18 -8.79
CA THR A 4 -47.01 28.39 -7.90
C THR A 4 -46.38 27.10 -7.37
N ALA A 5 -47.02 25.94 -7.53
CA ALA A 5 -46.50 24.66 -7.04
C ALA A 5 -45.39 24.06 -7.93
N SER A 6 -45.31 24.42 -9.23
CA SER A 6 -44.37 23.79 -10.17
C SER A 6 -42.98 24.44 -10.22
N VAL A 7 -42.78 25.58 -9.56
CA VAL A 7 -41.47 26.26 -9.51
C VAL A 7 -40.64 25.76 -8.32
N HIS A 8 -41.29 25.37 -7.21
CA HIS A 8 -40.59 24.83 -6.04
C HIS A 8 -40.05 23.40 -6.23
N GLU A 9 -40.65 22.60 -7.12
CA GLU A 9 -40.15 21.25 -7.44
C GLU A 9 -38.94 21.26 -8.39
N ARG A 10 -38.75 22.33 -9.18
CA ARG A 10 -37.64 22.46 -10.14
C ARG A 10 -36.31 22.92 -9.53
N ILE A 11 -36.30 23.33 -8.26
CA ILE A 11 -35.08 23.80 -7.57
C ILE A 11 -34.39 22.65 -6.80
N ARG A 12 -35.00 21.47 -6.70
CA ARG A 12 -34.42 20.29 -6.02
C ARG A 12 -33.45 19.45 -6.87
N SER A 13 -33.15 19.84 -8.10
CA SER A 13 -32.15 19.17 -8.93
C SER A 13 -30.76 19.79 -8.76
N VAL A 14 -30.26 19.84 -7.52
CA VAL A 14 -28.81 19.86 -7.28
C VAL A 14 -28.30 18.46 -7.69
N PRO A 15 -27.15 18.32 -8.41
CA PRO A 15 -26.73 17.04 -8.97
C PRO A 15 -26.68 15.97 -7.89
N SER A 16 -27.60 15.02 -7.96
CA SER A 16 -27.95 14.02 -6.94
C SER A 16 -26.80 13.07 -6.57
N GLY A 17 -25.71 13.08 -7.33
CA GLY A 17 -24.48 12.37 -6.99
C GLY A 17 -23.69 13.05 -5.87
N PHE A 18 -23.42 14.36 -5.98
CA PHE A 18 -22.50 15.04 -5.06
C PHE A 18 -23.04 15.08 -3.62
N ALA A 19 -24.33 15.40 -3.46
CA ALA A 19 -24.98 15.44 -2.15
C ALA A 19 -25.01 14.07 -1.44
N THR A 20 -24.99 12.98 -2.20
CA THR A 20 -24.99 11.61 -1.68
C THR A 20 -23.62 11.19 -1.13
N TYR A 21 -22.53 11.58 -1.79
CA TYR A 21 -21.17 11.22 -1.36
C TYR A 21 -20.57 12.21 -0.34
N TRP A 22 -21.03 13.46 -0.34
CA TRP A 22 -20.43 14.55 0.43
C TRP A 22 -20.28 14.26 1.93
N PRO A 23 -21.30 13.74 2.66
CA PRO A 23 -21.18 13.55 4.11
C PRO A 23 -20.06 12.56 4.47
N GLY A 24 -20.00 11.42 3.79
CA GLY A 24 -18.96 10.42 4.03
C GLY A 24 -17.57 10.90 3.60
N PHE A 25 -17.49 11.62 2.49
CA PHE A 25 -16.24 12.23 2.03
C PHE A 25 -15.71 13.26 3.06
N ALA A 26 -16.57 14.15 3.54
CA ALA A 26 -16.20 15.19 4.51
C ALA A 26 -15.70 14.60 5.83
N VAL A 27 -16.40 13.59 6.37
CA VAL A 27 -15.95 12.89 7.59
C VAL A 27 -14.61 12.19 7.35
N THR A 28 -14.47 11.49 6.22
CA THR A 28 -13.22 10.81 5.87
C THR A 28 -12.06 11.81 5.80
N ALA A 29 -12.27 12.95 5.15
CA ALA A 29 -11.27 14.01 5.04
C ALA A 29 -10.91 14.62 6.41
N ALA A 30 -11.91 14.88 7.26
CA ALA A 30 -11.68 15.40 8.61
C ALA A 30 -10.83 14.42 9.46
N VAL A 31 -11.16 13.12 9.41
CA VAL A 31 -10.40 12.09 10.12
C VAL A 31 -9.00 11.91 9.51
N ALA A 32 -8.84 12.06 8.19
CA ALA A 32 -7.53 12.03 7.54
C ALA A 32 -6.64 13.20 7.99
N VAL A 33 -7.20 14.41 8.11
CA VAL A 33 -6.50 15.58 8.67
C VAL A 33 -6.12 15.33 10.13
N ALA A 34 -7.03 14.79 10.93
CA ALA A 34 -6.73 14.44 12.33
C ALA A 34 -5.61 13.39 12.42
N ALA A 35 -5.63 12.36 11.57
CA ALA A 35 -4.58 11.34 11.52
C ALA A 35 -3.22 11.94 11.12
N GLN A 36 -3.19 12.84 10.14
CA GLN A 36 -1.97 13.52 9.73
C GLN A 36 -1.45 14.44 10.84
N PHE A 37 -2.33 15.20 11.48
CA PHE A 37 -1.98 16.04 12.63
C PHE A 37 -1.34 15.22 13.76
N LEU A 38 -1.94 14.08 14.13
CA LEU A 38 -1.37 13.18 15.13
C LEU A 38 -0.01 12.62 14.70
N SER A 39 0.15 12.28 13.41
CA SER A 39 1.41 11.82 12.86
C SER A 39 2.52 12.86 13.01
N ASP A 40 2.22 14.12 12.66
CA ASP A 40 3.19 15.21 12.71
C ASP A 40 3.59 15.60 14.14
N HIS A 41 2.68 15.46 15.12
CA HIS A 41 2.94 15.85 16.51
C HIS A 41 3.50 14.73 17.39
N TYR A 42 3.14 13.47 17.13
CA TYR A 42 3.53 12.32 17.95
C TYR A 42 4.53 11.39 17.25
N GLY A 43 4.90 11.65 15.99
CA GLY A 43 5.87 10.87 15.23
C GLY A 43 5.38 9.47 14.81
N ALA A 44 4.11 9.15 15.05
CA ALA A 44 3.52 7.89 14.61
C ALA A 44 3.25 7.90 13.10
N PRO A 45 3.29 6.75 12.39
CA PRO A 45 3.05 6.73 10.95
C PRO A 45 1.63 7.17 10.59
N ALA A 46 1.49 8.12 9.66
CA ALA A 46 0.19 8.66 9.24
C ALA A 46 -0.81 7.59 8.78
N MET A 47 -0.34 6.57 8.06
CA MET A 47 -1.19 5.46 7.58
C MET A 47 -1.72 4.60 8.74
N LEU A 48 -0.94 4.42 9.81
CA LEU A 48 -1.39 3.70 11.01
C LEU A 48 -2.45 4.52 11.74
N MET A 49 -2.20 5.81 11.95
CA MET A 49 -3.16 6.71 12.60
C MET A 49 -4.47 6.81 11.80
N ALA A 50 -4.37 6.91 10.47
CA ALA A 50 -5.51 6.90 9.56
C ALA A 50 -6.36 5.64 9.73
N LEU A 51 -5.71 4.47 9.78
CA LEU A 51 -6.41 3.20 9.93
C LEU A 51 -7.08 3.08 11.30
N LEU A 52 -6.35 3.37 12.38
CA LEU A 52 -6.85 3.25 13.76
C LEU A 52 -8.00 4.21 14.05
N LEU A 53 -7.87 5.48 13.64
CA LEU A 53 -8.98 6.44 13.73
C LEU A 53 -10.14 5.98 12.85
N GLY A 54 -9.87 5.51 11.63
CA GLY A 54 -10.91 4.95 10.75
C GLY A 54 -11.74 3.88 11.46
N ILE A 55 -11.08 2.88 12.08
CA ILE A 55 -11.74 1.82 12.85
C ILE A 55 -12.55 2.39 14.04
N ALA A 56 -12.03 3.41 14.73
CA ALA A 56 -12.76 4.07 15.82
C ALA A 56 -14.08 4.73 15.33
N PHE A 57 -14.12 5.16 14.07
CA PHE A 57 -15.30 5.70 13.40
C PHE A 57 -16.09 4.65 12.60
N HIS A 58 -15.93 3.35 12.87
CA HIS A 58 -16.57 2.27 12.12
C HIS A 58 -18.10 2.39 12.01
N PHE A 59 -18.75 2.83 13.09
CA PHE A 59 -20.21 3.01 13.19
C PHE A 59 -20.80 3.93 12.10
N LEU A 60 -20.00 4.85 11.53
CA LEU A 60 -20.44 5.75 10.44
C LEU A 60 -20.55 5.05 9.09
N SER A 61 -20.00 3.84 8.96
CA SER A 61 -20.05 3.03 7.74
C SER A 61 -21.17 1.99 7.73
N GLU A 62 -21.79 1.72 8.88
CA GLU A 62 -22.82 0.69 9.01
C GLU A 62 -24.13 1.14 8.36
N GLU A 63 -24.59 2.35 8.71
CA GLU A 63 -25.86 2.91 8.23
C GLU A 63 -25.80 4.43 8.05
N GLY A 64 -26.75 4.97 7.28
CA GLY A 64 -26.97 6.41 7.16
C GLY A 64 -26.21 7.10 6.02
N ARG A 65 -26.05 8.42 6.15
CA ARG A 65 -25.66 9.33 5.05
C ARG A 65 -24.16 9.28 4.70
N CYS A 66 -23.34 8.70 5.56
CA CYS A 66 -21.89 8.65 5.37
C CYS A 66 -21.44 7.44 4.53
N VAL A 67 -22.24 6.37 4.49
CA VAL A 67 -21.87 5.08 3.89
C VAL A 67 -21.37 5.24 2.46
N ALA A 68 -22.14 5.91 1.60
CA ALA A 68 -21.79 6.06 0.19
C ALA A 68 -20.46 6.80 -0.02
N GLY A 69 -20.22 7.86 0.75
CA GLY A 69 -18.98 8.66 0.67
C GLY A 69 -17.76 7.91 1.20
N ILE A 70 -17.90 7.18 2.31
CA ILE A 70 -16.85 6.31 2.85
C ILE A 70 -16.51 5.22 1.83
N ASP A 71 -17.51 4.56 1.24
CA ASP A 71 -17.32 3.55 0.20
C ASP A 71 -16.60 4.12 -1.03
N PHE A 72 -16.95 5.34 -1.42
CA PHE A 72 -16.28 6.05 -2.50
C PHE A 72 -14.80 6.31 -2.17
N CYS A 73 -14.50 6.80 -0.97
CA CYS A 73 -13.12 7.03 -0.54
C CYS A 73 -12.30 5.74 -0.49
N ALA A 74 -12.84 4.68 0.13
CA ALA A 74 -12.18 3.39 0.29
C ALA A 74 -11.87 2.69 -1.04
N LYS A 75 -12.62 3.00 -2.11
CA LYS A 75 -12.48 2.34 -3.41
C LYS A 75 -11.85 3.26 -4.46
N LYS A 76 -12.36 4.48 -4.64
CA LYS A 76 -11.99 5.37 -5.74
C LYS A 76 -10.84 6.29 -5.36
N VAL A 77 -10.97 7.05 -4.27
CA VAL A 77 -9.92 7.97 -3.80
C VAL A 77 -8.64 7.20 -3.51
N LEU A 78 -8.76 6.06 -2.82
CA LEU A 78 -7.61 5.20 -2.53
C LEU A 78 -6.87 4.72 -3.79
N ARG A 79 -7.62 4.32 -4.83
CA ARG A 79 -7.04 3.90 -6.12
C ARG A 79 -6.42 5.05 -6.89
N ILE A 80 -7.00 6.25 -6.80
CA ILE A 80 -6.38 7.46 -7.34
C ILE A 80 -5.02 7.68 -6.66
N GLY A 81 -4.96 7.55 -5.33
CA GLY A 81 -3.70 7.60 -4.58
C GLY A 81 -2.67 6.61 -5.13
N VAL A 82 -3.02 5.33 -5.26
CA VAL A 82 -2.08 4.32 -5.81
C VAL A 82 -1.67 4.63 -7.26
N ALA A 83 -2.58 5.14 -8.10
CA ALA A 83 -2.24 5.55 -9.46
C ALA A 83 -1.18 6.67 -9.47
N LEU A 84 -1.40 7.72 -8.68
CA LEU A 84 -0.55 8.91 -8.66
C LEU A 84 0.87 8.63 -8.13
N LEU A 85 1.10 7.52 -7.40
CA LEU A 85 2.46 7.06 -7.05
C LEU A 85 3.37 6.86 -8.27
N GLY A 86 2.79 6.63 -9.46
CA GLY A 86 3.55 6.49 -10.70
C GLY A 86 4.35 7.74 -11.05
N MET A 87 3.88 8.94 -10.65
CA MET A 87 4.60 10.20 -10.89
C MET A 87 5.91 10.33 -10.09
N ARG A 88 6.17 9.43 -9.14
CA ARG A 88 7.43 9.37 -8.40
C ARG A 88 8.50 8.54 -9.11
N ILE A 89 8.13 7.80 -10.16
CA ILE A 89 9.02 6.86 -10.86
C ILE A 89 9.59 7.51 -12.12
N SER A 90 10.91 7.46 -12.28
CA SER A 90 11.63 7.83 -13.51
C SER A 90 12.65 6.75 -13.88
N VAL A 91 12.98 6.63 -15.17
CA VAL A 91 13.96 5.65 -15.67
C VAL A 91 15.38 5.93 -15.16
N ASP A 92 15.71 7.19 -14.89
CA ASP A 92 17.03 7.57 -14.37
C ASP A 92 17.33 6.94 -13.00
N LEU A 93 16.28 6.73 -12.17
CA LEU A 93 16.40 6.04 -10.88
C LEU A 93 16.88 4.58 -11.02
N LEU A 94 16.60 3.93 -12.15
CA LEU A 94 16.93 2.53 -12.40
C LEU A 94 18.40 2.34 -12.80
N ILE A 95 19.01 3.32 -13.48
CA ILE A 95 20.35 3.18 -14.04
C ILE A 95 21.43 3.29 -12.94
N GLY A 96 21.18 4.06 -11.88
CA GLY A 96 22.19 4.35 -10.85
C GLY A 96 22.51 3.23 -9.86
N LEU A 97 21.64 2.24 -9.67
CA LEU A 97 21.78 1.26 -8.57
C LEU A 97 22.66 0.04 -8.92
N GLY A 98 22.88 -0.20 -10.21
CA GLY A 98 23.63 -1.34 -10.73
C GLY A 98 22.79 -2.62 -10.89
N ALA A 99 23.13 -3.41 -11.91
CA ALA A 99 22.37 -4.62 -12.27
C ALA A 99 22.35 -5.68 -11.16
N GLY A 100 23.43 -5.81 -10.38
CA GLY A 100 23.52 -6.74 -9.25
C GLY A 100 22.47 -6.46 -8.18
N THR A 101 22.32 -5.19 -7.78
CA THR A 101 21.31 -4.77 -6.80
C THR A 101 19.90 -4.98 -7.33
N ILE A 102 19.64 -4.65 -8.60
CA ILE A 102 18.32 -4.88 -9.21
C ILE A 102 17.97 -6.36 -9.21
N LEU A 103 18.91 -7.23 -9.58
CA LEU A 103 18.71 -8.68 -9.56
C LEU A 103 18.46 -9.20 -8.13
N LEU A 104 19.18 -8.66 -7.14
CA LEU A 104 18.95 -8.95 -5.73
C LEU A 104 17.52 -8.56 -5.31
N LEU A 105 17.04 -7.37 -5.68
CA LEU A 105 15.69 -6.93 -5.32
C LEU A 105 14.60 -7.76 -6.00
N VAL A 106 14.75 -8.05 -7.29
CA VAL A 106 13.78 -8.88 -8.04
C VAL A 106 13.73 -10.30 -7.49
N SER A 107 14.89 -10.90 -7.19
CA SER A 107 14.96 -12.22 -6.57
C SER A 107 14.42 -12.23 -5.15
N ALA A 108 14.69 -11.20 -4.33
CA ALA A 108 14.13 -11.04 -2.99
C ALA A 108 12.60 -10.97 -3.02
N ILE A 109 12.01 -10.25 -3.98
CA ILE A 109 10.56 -10.17 -4.16
C ILE A 109 9.99 -11.55 -4.49
N ALA A 110 10.54 -12.22 -5.49
CA ALA A 110 10.08 -13.55 -5.91
C ALA A 110 10.22 -14.58 -4.76
N ALA A 111 11.36 -14.56 -4.06
CA ALA A 111 11.65 -15.44 -2.95
C ALA A 111 10.71 -15.19 -1.77
N THR A 112 10.41 -13.94 -1.43
CA THR A 112 9.50 -13.58 -0.33
C THR A 112 8.07 -14.02 -0.63
N ILE A 113 7.60 -13.85 -1.87
CA ILE A 113 6.27 -14.33 -2.29
C ILE A 113 6.21 -15.87 -2.26
N GLY A 114 7.25 -16.55 -2.76
CA GLY A 114 7.34 -18.00 -2.70
C GLY A 114 7.39 -18.53 -1.26
N PHE A 115 8.17 -17.89 -0.40
CA PHE A 115 8.25 -18.18 1.03
C PHE A 115 6.90 -18.00 1.72
N GLY A 116 6.20 -16.88 1.48
CA GLY A 116 4.89 -16.63 2.07
C GLY A 116 3.86 -17.68 1.68
N LEU A 117 3.83 -18.11 0.41
CA LEU A 117 2.96 -19.20 -0.05
C LEU A 117 3.26 -20.53 0.66
N LEU A 118 4.54 -20.86 0.84
CA LEU A 118 4.96 -22.07 1.54
C LEU A 118 4.65 -22.01 3.04
N ALA A 119 5.04 -20.92 3.70
CA ALA A 119 4.83 -20.69 5.13
C ALA A 119 3.33 -20.64 5.48
N ALA A 120 2.50 -20.02 4.64
CA ALA A 120 1.06 -20.00 4.85
C ALA A 120 0.46 -21.41 4.83
N LYS A 121 0.92 -22.28 3.93
CA LYS A 121 0.47 -23.68 3.89
C LYS A 121 0.83 -24.43 5.18
N LEU A 122 2.02 -24.19 5.72
CA LEU A 122 2.48 -24.79 6.99
C LEU A 122 1.66 -24.28 8.20
N LEU A 123 1.26 -23.01 8.17
CA LEU A 123 0.47 -22.36 9.22
C LEU A 123 -1.04 -22.55 9.05
N GLY A 124 -1.49 -23.41 8.12
CA GLY A 124 -2.92 -23.66 7.87
C GLY A 124 -3.67 -22.46 7.28
N ARG A 125 -2.97 -21.52 6.65
CA ARG A 125 -3.55 -20.29 6.08
C ARG A 125 -3.73 -20.38 4.57
N GLY A 126 -4.78 -19.72 4.08
CA GLY A 126 -5.13 -19.72 2.67
C GLY A 126 -4.17 -18.88 1.82
N TRP A 127 -3.94 -19.32 0.59
CA TRP A 127 -3.07 -18.66 -0.40
C TRP A 127 -3.43 -17.19 -0.66
N ARG A 128 -4.70 -16.80 -0.50
CA ARG A 128 -5.14 -15.40 -0.66
C ARG A 128 -4.49 -14.49 0.38
N LEU A 129 -4.45 -14.92 1.65
CA LEU A 129 -3.78 -14.17 2.70
C LEU A 129 -2.27 -14.12 2.41
N ALA A 130 -1.68 -15.26 2.06
CA ALA A 130 -0.26 -15.37 1.72
C ALA A 130 0.18 -14.39 0.62
N LEU A 131 -0.58 -14.28 -0.47
CA LEU A 131 -0.23 -13.35 -1.56
C LEU A 131 -0.36 -11.88 -1.14
N ILE A 132 -1.36 -11.54 -0.32
CA ILE A 132 -1.54 -10.17 0.18
C ILE A 132 -0.40 -9.83 1.16
N THR A 133 -0.08 -10.70 2.13
CA THR A 133 0.96 -10.45 3.14
C THR A 133 2.35 -10.42 2.51
N SER A 134 2.74 -11.46 1.78
CA SER A 134 4.07 -11.55 1.18
C SER A 134 4.31 -10.49 0.12
N GLY A 135 3.32 -10.19 -0.74
CA GLY A 135 3.43 -9.13 -1.73
C GLY A 135 3.46 -7.73 -1.10
N SER A 136 2.74 -7.53 0.01
CA SER A 136 2.83 -6.30 0.82
C SER A 136 4.24 -6.12 1.38
N VAL A 137 4.77 -7.13 2.07
CA VAL A 137 6.13 -7.14 2.63
C VAL A 137 7.19 -6.95 1.53
N ALA A 138 7.04 -7.63 0.40
CA ALA A 138 8.02 -7.67 -0.68
C ALA A 138 8.14 -6.36 -1.49
N ILE A 139 7.11 -5.53 -1.55
CA ILE A 139 7.07 -4.36 -2.46
C ILE A 139 7.11 -3.05 -1.67
N CYS A 140 5.95 -2.59 -1.19
CA CYS A 140 5.78 -1.25 -0.61
C CYS A 140 4.71 -1.18 0.49
N GLY A 141 4.40 -2.32 1.11
CA GLY A 141 3.44 -2.40 2.20
C GLY A 141 2.00 -2.17 1.72
N ALA A 142 1.36 -1.14 2.27
CA ALA A 142 -0.08 -0.92 2.13
C ALA A 142 -0.56 -0.80 0.68
N SER A 143 0.16 -0.07 -0.18
CA SER A 143 -0.24 0.11 -1.59
C SER A 143 -0.16 -1.20 -2.39
N ALA A 144 0.83 -2.06 -2.08
CA ALA A 144 0.91 -3.40 -2.65
C ALA A 144 -0.22 -4.31 -2.16
N ALA A 145 -0.50 -4.34 -0.85
CA ALA A 145 -1.61 -5.12 -0.30
C ALA A 145 -2.93 -4.80 -1.02
N MET A 146 -3.21 -3.52 -1.27
CA MET A 146 -4.42 -3.06 -1.96
C MET A 146 -4.44 -3.44 -3.43
N ALA A 147 -3.31 -3.27 -4.14
CA ALA A 147 -3.24 -3.60 -5.55
C ALA A 147 -3.44 -5.10 -5.80
N ILE A 148 -2.82 -5.92 -4.94
CA ILE A 148 -2.98 -7.36 -4.95
C ILE A 148 -4.41 -7.75 -4.59
N ALA A 149 -4.97 -7.22 -3.50
CA ALA A 149 -6.36 -7.51 -3.11
C ALA A 149 -7.39 -7.14 -4.20
N ALA A 150 -7.10 -6.16 -5.06
CA ALA A 150 -7.97 -5.77 -6.16
C ALA A 150 -8.02 -6.79 -7.32
N VAL A 151 -7.03 -7.67 -7.44
CA VAL A 151 -6.96 -8.70 -8.49
C VAL A 151 -7.24 -10.11 -7.97
N LEU A 152 -7.30 -10.28 -6.65
CA LEU A 152 -7.67 -11.56 -6.04
C LEU A 152 -9.19 -11.83 -6.12
N PRO A 153 -9.61 -13.10 -6.28
CA PRO A 153 -11.01 -13.50 -6.14
C PRO A 153 -11.51 -13.16 -4.73
N LYS A 154 -12.59 -12.38 -4.68
CA LYS A 154 -13.17 -11.90 -3.42
C LYS A 154 -13.85 -13.02 -2.66
N ASN A 155 -13.80 -12.91 -1.34
CA ASN A 155 -14.54 -13.72 -0.39
C ASN A 155 -14.89 -12.87 0.84
N GLU A 156 -15.61 -13.44 1.80
CA GLU A 156 -16.00 -12.76 3.04
C GLU A 156 -14.82 -12.21 3.86
N PHE A 157 -13.63 -12.79 3.73
CA PHE A 157 -12.43 -12.39 4.47
C PHE A 157 -11.56 -11.35 3.76
N SER A 158 -11.90 -10.94 2.54
CA SER A 158 -11.01 -10.12 1.70
C SER A 158 -10.69 -8.75 2.32
N GLU A 159 -11.70 -8.07 2.86
CA GLU A 159 -11.53 -6.76 3.51
C GLU A 159 -10.77 -6.87 4.83
N ARG A 160 -11.09 -7.89 5.63
CA ARG A 160 -10.37 -8.23 6.86
C ARG A 160 -8.88 -8.49 6.61
N ASN A 161 -8.56 -9.34 5.63
CA ASN A 161 -7.18 -9.70 5.31
C ASN A 161 -6.38 -8.50 4.81
N LEU A 162 -7.00 -7.63 4.00
CA LEU A 162 -6.36 -6.40 3.54
C LEU A 162 -5.98 -5.50 4.73
N ILE A 163 -6.91 -5.26 5.64
CA ILE A 163 -6.70 -4.35 6.78
C ILE A 163 -5.71 -4.91 7.78
N PHE A 164 -5.83 -6.19 8.10
CA PHE A 164 -4.83 -6.89 8.89
C PHE A 164 -3.44 -6.71 8.28
N THR A 165 -3.31 -6.98 6.97
CA THR A 165 -2.02 -6.85 6.30
C THR A 165 -1.48 -5.43 6.37
N VAL A 166 -2.30 -4.42 6.06
CA VAL A 166 -1.92 -2.99 6.10
C VAL A 166 -1.47 -2.59 7.51
N LEU A 167 -2.25 -2.93 8.55
CA LEU A 167 -1.89 -2.68 9.94
C LEU A 167 -0.55 -3.32 10.29
N SER A 168 -0.42 -4.63 10.04
CA SER A 168 0.76 -5.41 10.39
C SER A 168 2.01 -4.90 9.68
N VAL A 169 1.96 -4.61 8.37
CA VAL A 169 3.16 -4.09 7.69
C VAL A 169 3.53 -2.69 8.15
N THR A 170 2.58 -1.83 8.51
CA THR A 170 2.91 -0.50 9.04
C THR A 170 3.53 -0.58 10.44
N VAL A 171 3.02 -1.44 11.31
CA VAL A 171 3.65 -1.70 12.62
C VAL A 171 5.05 -2.27 12.44
N LEU A 172 5.19 -3.33 11.63
CA LEU A 172 6.49 -3.97 11.37
C LEU A 172 7.48 -3.01 10.71
N SER A 173 7.02 -2.14 9.82
CA SER A 173 7.85 -1.12 9.17
C SER A 173 8.32 -0.05 10.16
N THR A 174 7.51 0.27 11.18
CA THR A 174 7.92 1.15 12.29
C THR A 174 8.98 0.50 13.16
N LEU A 175 8.78 -0.76 13.52
CA LEU A 175 9.77 -1.53 14.26
C LEU A 175 11.08 -1.63 13.48
N ALA A 176 11.01 -1.91 12.17
CA ALA A 176 12.16 -1.94 11.28
C ALA A 176 12.87 -0.59 11.17
N MET A 177 12.14 0.52 11.02
CA MET A 177 12.69 1.88 10.98
C MET A 177 13.54 2.21 12.22
N ILE A 178 13.13 1.73 13.40
CA ILE A 178 13.85 1.95 14.66
C ILE A 178 14.99 0.94 14.84
N ALA A 179 14.74 -0.34 14.55
CA ALA A 179 15.68 -1.42 14.82
C ALA A 179 16.82 -1.51 13.80
N TYR A 180 16.54 -1.24 12.51
CA TYR A 180 17.50 -1.48 11.44
C TYR A 180 18.72 -0.57 11.46
N PRO A 181 18.64 0.72 11.86
CA PRO A 181 19.84 1.54 12.13
C PRO A 181 20.80 0.89 13.13
N ILE A 182 20.26 0.29 14.21
CA ILE A 182 21.07 -0.41 15.22
C ILE A 182 21.71 -1.65 14.59
N ILE A 183 20.93 -2.46 13.86
CA ILE A 183 21.43 -3.66 13.18
C ILE A 183 22.55 -3.30 12.18
N ALA A 184 22.32 -2.32 11.31
CA ALA A 184 23.30 -1.89 10.31
C ALA A 184 24.60 -1.40 10.95
N GLN A 185 24.51 -0.61 12.02
CA GLN A 185 25.67 -0.14 12.77
C GLN A 185 26.42 -1.30 13.45
N THR A 186 25.71 -2.24 14.09
CA THR A 186 26.34 -3.40 14.74
C THR A 186 27.01 -4.36 13.76
N MET A 187 26.49 -4.45 12.54
CA MET A 187 27.07 -5.24 11.46
C MET A 187 28.20 -4.51 10.73
N GLY A 188 28.41 -3.22 11.02
CA GLY A 188 29.44 -2.40 10.39
C GLY A 188 29.18 -2.08 8.91
N LEU A 189 27.91 -2.10 8.48
CA LEU A 189 27.55 -1.85 7.09
C LEU A 189 27.94 -0.43 6.65
N ASP A 190 28.51 -0.30 5.46
CA ASP A 190 28.75 1.02 4.86
C ASP A 190 27.43 1.75 4.51
N ALA A 191 27.52 3.02 4.09
CA ALA A 191 26.34 3.84 3.82
C ALA A 191 25.47 3.28 2.68
N ARG A 192 26.10 2.75 1.62
CA ARG A 192 25.40 2.20 0.46
C ARG A 192 24.69 0.90 0.82
N ALA A 193 25.38 0.00 1.53
CA ALA A 193 24.87 -1.26 2.06
C ALA A 193 23.69 -1.03 3.00
N THR A 194 23.83 -0.08 3.92
CA THR A 194 22.76 0.36 4.81
C THR A 194 21.55 0.84 3.99
N GLY A 195 21.78 1.64 2.96
CA GLY A 195 20.73 2.09 2.05
C GLY A 195 20.02 0.93 1.33
N ILE A 196 20.77 -0.01 0.76
CA ILE A 196 20.22 -1.21 0.10
C ILE A 196 19.43 -2.05 1.10
N PHE A 197 19.94 -2.22 2.32
CA PHE A 197 19.26 -2.96 3.37
C PHE A 197 17.92 -2.29 3.72
N PHE A 198 17.92 -1.01 4.07
CA PHE A 198 16.71 -0.30 4.48
C PHE A 198 15.66 -0.23 3.36
N GLY A 199 16.06 0.21 2.16
CA GLY A 199 15.15 0.27 1.02
C GLY A 199 14.66 -1.12 0.59
N GLY A 200 15.51 -2.14 0.76
CA GLY A 200 15.23 -3.53 0.43
C GLY A 200 14.24 -4.21 1.38
N THR A 201 14.00 -3.66 2.57
CA THR A 201 13.33 -4.38 3.66
C THR A 201 12.23 -3.59 4.36
N ILE A 202 12.44 -2.32 4.73
CA ILE A 202 11.40 -1.50 5.37
C ILE A 202 10.21 -1.35 4.41
N HIS A 203 8.97 -1.49 4.89
CA HIS A 203 7.81 -1.64 4.01
C HIS A 203 7.31 -0.30 3.46
N ASP A 204 7.28 0.74 4.30
CA ASP A 204 6.73 2.05 3.96
C ASP A 204 7.79 3.04 3.44
N VAL A 205 7.45 3.82 2.42
CA VAL A 205 8.41 4.72 1.75
C VAL A 205 8.85 5.87 2.66
N ALA A 206 7.94 6.47 3.45
CA ALA A 206 8.30 7.58 4.34
C ALA A 206 9.21 7.09 5.47
N GLN A 207 8.96 5.89 5.98
CA GLN A 207 9.78 5.29 7.03
C GLN A 207 11.17 4.87 6.52
N VAL A 208 11.28 4.40 5.28
CA VAL A 208 12.58 4.14 4.63
C VAL A 208 13.41 5.41 4.55
N VAL A 209 12.80 6.50 4.06
CA VAL A 209 13.46 7.81 3.93
C VAL A 209 13.91 8.29 5.31
N GLY A 210 13.02 8.25 6.31
CA GLY A 210 13.34 8.63 7.68
C GLY A 210 14.51 7.82 8.27
N ALA A 211 14.47 6.49 8.17
CA ALA A 211 15.56 5.64 8.65
C ALA A 211 16.88 5.91 7.92
N GLY A 212 16.88 5.99 6.59
CA GLY A 212 18.10 6.16 5.80
C GLY A 212 18.80 7.50 6.09
N PHE A 213 18.06 8.62 6.02
CA PHE A 213 18.62 9.94 6.30
C PHE A 213 18.99 10.16 7.77
N SER A 214 18.45 9.36 8.70
CA SER A 214 18.90 9.36 10.09
C SER A 214 20.31 8.80 10.28
N VAL A 215 20.79 7.97 9.33
CA VAL A 215 22.13 7.40 9.36
C VAL A 215 23.11 8.28 8.58
N SER A 216 22.82 8.56 7.30
CA SER A 216 23.62 9.48 6.48
C SER A 216 22.86 9.93 5.22
N PRO A 217 23.25 11.04 4.57
CA PRO A 217 22.66 11.46 3.29
C PRO A 217 22.74 10.37 2.21
N GLU A 218 23.90 9.72 2.07
CA GLU A 218 24.12 8.65 1.08
C GLU A 218 23.24 7.42 1.34
N ALA A 219 23.10 7.01 2.61
CA ALA A 219 22.21 5.90 2.99
C ALA A 219 20.75 6.27 2.70
N GLY A 220 20.33 7.50 2.99
CA GLY A 220 18.99 8.02 2.70
C GLY A 220 18.65 8.04 1.21
N GLU A 221 19.56 8.56 0.39
CA GLU A 221 19.39 8.57 -1.07
C GLU A 221 19.33 7.14 -1.61
N THR A 222 20.30 6.30 -1.25
CA THR A 222 20.34 4.89 -1.69
C THR A 222 19.09 4.12 -1.27
N ALA A 223 18.64 4.26 -0.02
CA ALA A 223 17.43 3.61 0.48
C ALA A 223 16.18 4.06 -0.28
N THR A 224 16.09 5.35 -0.59
CA THR A 224 14.99 5.91 -1.37
C THR A 224 14.98 5.32 -2.78
N LEU A 225 16.13 5.26 -3.45
CA LEU A 225 16.26 4.65 -4.77
C LEU A 225 15.82 3.19 -4.75
N VAL A 226 16.40 2.39 -3.86
CA VAL A 226 16.11 0.94 -3.71
C VAL A 226 14.61 0.71 -3.48
N LYS A 227 13.98 1.50 -2.60
CA LYS A 227 12.54 1.40 -2.31
C LYS A 227 11.70 1.78 -3.53
N LEU A 228 12.05 2.83 -4.27
CA LEU A 228 11.31 3.21 -5.48
C LEU A 228 11.39 2.12 -6.55
N ILE A 229 12.54 1.47 -6.73
CA ILE A 229 12.66 0.32 -7.63
C ILE A 229 11.70 -0.79 -7.20
N ARG A 230 11.62 -1.12 -5.91
CA ARG A 230 10.63 -2.10 -5.42
C ARG A 230 9.20 -1.65 -5.70
N VAL A 231 8.86 -0.36 -5.53
CA VAL A 231 7.53 0.18 -5.90
C VAL A 231 7.23 -0.04 -7.38
N THR A 232 8.21 0.09 -8.28
CA THR A 232 7.99 -0.18 -9.71
C THR A 232 7.59 -1.64 -10.00
N MET A 233 8.00 -2.58 -9.12
CA MET A 233 7.64 -4.00 -9.23
C MET A 233 6.17 -4.28 -8.88
N LEU A 234 5.43 -3.29 -8.37
CA LEU A 234 3.99 -3.38 -8.13
C LEU A 234 3.23 -3.85 -9.38
N ALA A 235 3.41 -3.16 -10.50
CA ALA A 235 2.65 -3.43 -11.72
C ALA A 235 3.02 -4.80 -12.35
N PRO A 236 4.31 -5.17 -12.50
CA PRO A 236 4.71 -6.52 -12.93
C PRO A 236 4.14 -7.63 -12.05
N VAL A 237 4.26 -7.51 -10.72
CA VAL A 237 3.78 -8.55 -9.80
C VAL A 237 2.26 -8.69 -9.86
N VAL A 238 1.51 -7.58 -9.90
CA VAL A 238 0.04 -7.60 -10.03
C VAL A 238 -0.39 -8.24 -11.37
N LEU A 239 0.33 -7.98 -12.46
CA LEU A 239 0.08 -8.63 -13.75
C LEU A 239 0.30 -10.14 -13.66
N ILE A 240 1.43 -10.57 -13.08
CA ILE A 240 1.76 -12.00 -12.90
C ILE A 240 0.68 -12.70 -12.07
N PHE A 241 0.22 -12.10 -10.97
CA PHE A 241 -0.85 -12.66 -10.15
C PHE A 241 -2.15 -12.77 -10.95
N SER A 242 -2.54 -11.72 -11.67
CA SER A 242 -3.77 -11.72 -12.47
C SER A 242 -3.77 -12.77 -13.58
N LEU A 243 -2.63 -12.98 -14.23
CA LEU A 243 -2.44 -14.01 -15.26
C LEU A 243 -2.41 -15.42 -14.67
N SER A 244 -1.78 -15.61 -13.51
CA SER A 244 -1.68 -16.90 -12.84
C SER A 244 -3.03 -17.37 -12.31
N LEU A 245 -3.84 -16.45 -11.79
CA LEU A 245 -5.15 -16.73 -11.23
C LEU A 245 -6.24 -16.99 -12.27
N ARG A 246 -6.02 -16.60 -13.53
CA ARG A 246 -6.93 -16.98 -14.65
C ARG A 246 -7.05 -18.48 -14.85
N LYS A 247 -6.03 -19.24 -14.45
CA LYS A 247 -5.98 -20.71 -14.58
C LYS A 247 -6.67 -21.42 -13.42
N VAL A 248 -7.01 -20.71 -12.34
CA VAL A 248 -7.71 -21.29 -11.19
C VAL A 248 -9.20 -21.40 -11.55
N PRO A 249 -9.81 -22.60 -11.49
CA PRO A 249 -11.24 -22.78 -11.71
C PRO A 249 -12.05 -21.90 -10.75
N GLN A 250 -13.09 -21.23 -11.25
CA GLN A 250 -14.07 -20.61 -10.35
C GLN A 250 -14.82 -21.75 -9.64
N PRO A 251 -15.08 -21.63 -8.32
CA PRO A 251 -15.94 -22.58 -7.63
C PRO A 251 -17.29 -22.68 -8.33
N GLU A 252 -17.84 -23.89 -8.47
CA GLU A 252 -19.18 -24.09 -9.02
C GLU A 252 -20.19 -23.26 -8.21
N GLY A 253 -20.96 -22.40 -8.91
CA GLY A 253 -21.94 -21.51 -8.29
C GLY A 253 -21.53 -20.03 -8.20
N GLU A 254 -20.27 -19.66 -8.41
CA GLU A 254 -19.87 -18.25 -8.52
C GLU A 254 -20.00 -17.74 -9.97
N THR A 255 -21.21 -17.34 -10.39
CA THR A 255 -21.49 -16.72 -11.71
C THR A 255 -20.95 -15.28 -11.84
N GLY A 256 -19.94 -14.91 -11.05
CA GLY A 256 -19.36 -13.56 -11.01
C GLY A 256 -18.40 -13.30 -12.16
N LYS A 257 -18.46 -12.08 -12.75
CA LYS A 257 -17.46 -11.61 -13.72
C LYS A 257 -16.06 -11.74 -13.13
N ARG A 258 -15.15 -12.39 -13.87
CA ARG A 258 -13.74 -12.52 -13.49
C ARG A 258 -13.11 -11.13 -13.28
N PRO A 259 -12.19 -10.97 -12.29
CA PRO A 259 -11.44 -9.74 -12.13
C PRO A 259 -10.69 -9.34 -13.42
N PRO A 260 -10.52 -8.03 -13.68
CA PRO A 260 -9.73 -7.56 -14.83
C PRO A 260 -8.25 -7.95 -14.69
N LEU A 261 -7.54 -8.09 -15.81
CA LEU A 261 -6.10 -8.43 -15.84
C LEU A 261 -5.22 -7.41 -15.15
N LEU A 262 -5.51 -6.13 -15.35
CA LEU A 262 -4.87 -5.04 -14.64
C LEU A 262 -5.98 -4.09 -14.20
N PRO A 263 -6.07 -3.77 -12.90
CA PRO A 263 -6.98 -2.73 -12.45
C PRO A 263 -6.64 -1.41 -13.15
N GLY A 264 -7.66 -0.61 -13.52
CA GLY A 264 -7.45 0.63 -14.25
C GLY A 264 -6.50 1.62 -13.57
N PHE A 265 -6.39 1.58 -12.23
CA PHE A 265 -5.44 2.43 -11.51
C PHE A 265 -3.98 1.95 -11.61
N VAL A 266 -3.74 0.65 -11.80
CA VAL A 266 -2.39 0.12 -12.07
C VAL A 266 -1.95 0.51 -13.48
N VAL A 267 -2.89 0.51 -14.43
CA VAL A 267 -2.64 1.05 -15.78
C VAL A 267 -2.33 2.55 -15.70
N ALA A 268 -3.10 3.33 -14.93
CA ALA A 268 -2.81 4.74 -14.71
C ALA A 268 -1.45 4.97 -14.03
N PHE A 269 -1.08 4.15 -13.04
CA PHE A 269 0.26 4.15 -12.43
C PHE A 269 1.36 3.99 -13.49
N LEU A 270 1.24 3.01 -14.39
CA LEU A 270 2.20 2.77 -15.46
C LEU A 270 2.28 3.95 -16.44
N ILE A 271 1.13 4.55 -16.79
CA ILE A 271 1.09 5.73 -17.67
C ILE A 271 1.80 6.92 -17.01
N PHE A 272 1.53 7.19 -15.73
CA PHE A 272 2.20 8.28 -15.02
C PHE A 272 3.70 8.04 -14.86
N ALA A 273 4.11 6.80 -14.57
CA ALA A 273 5.52 6.42 -14.52
C ALA A 273 6.21 6.62 -15.88
N ALA A 274 5.55 6.25 -16.98
CA ALA A 274 6.08 6.45 -18.32
C ALA A 274 6.20 7.95 -18.64
N PHE A 275 5.16 8.75 -18.40
CA PHE A 275 5.19 10.20 -18.67
C PHE A 275 6.28 10.91 -17.88
N ASN A 276 6.42 10.57 -16.59
CA ASN A 276 7.48 11.15 -15.76
C ASN A 276 8.87 10.70 -16.23
N SER A 277 9.02 9.44 -16.66
CA SER A 277 10.28 8.92 -17.21
C SER A 277 10.70 9.55 -18.54
N PHE A 278 9.75 10.01 -19.36
CA PHE A 278 10.03 10.73 -20.62
C PHE A 278 10.24 12.25 -20.41
N GLY A 279 10.25 12.73 -19.15
CA GLY A 279 10.36 14.16 -18.87
C GLY A 279 9.13 14.98 -19.30
N LEU A 280 8.00 14.33 -19.55
CA LEU A 280 6.76 14.98 -20.02
C LEU A 280 5.97 15.63 -18.88
N VAL A 281 6.33 15.36 -17.63
CA VAL A 281 5.66 15.89 -16.44
C VAL A 281 6.52 17.00 -15.84
N PRO A 282 6.04 18.25 -15.79
CA PRO A 282 6.74 19.33 -15.09
C PRO A 282 6.91 18.99 -13.60
N GLU A 283 8.05 19.37 -13.02
CA GLU A 283 8.38 19.05 -11.62
C GLU A 283 7.30 19.51 -10.62
N LEU A 284 6.68 20.67 -10.88
CA LEU A 284 5.58 21.19 -10.07
C LEU A 284 4.35 20.26 -10.10
N VAL A 285 4.03 19.70 -11.27
CA VAL A 285 2.92 18.77 -11.45
C VAL A 285 3.22 17.44 -10.76
N ALA A 286 4.46 16.94 -10.88
CA ALA A 286 4.89 15.73 -10.17
C ALA A 286 4.80 15.91 -8.65
N LYS A 287 5.27 17.04 -8.11
CA LYS A 287 5.17 17.37 -6.68
C LYS A 287 3.72 17.44 -6.20
N ALA A 288 2.88 18.22 -6.89
CA ALA A 288 1.45 18.32 -6.55
C ALA A 288 0.75 16.96 -6.63
N GLY A 289 1.11 16.15 -7.63
CA GLY A 289 0.61 14.80 -7.82
C GLY A 289 1.00 13.84 -6.70
N MET A 290 2.25 13.89 -6.24
CA MET A 290 2.72 13.10 -5.09
C MET A 290 2.05 13.52 -3.77
N GLU A 291 1.84 14.83 -3.55
CA GLU A 291 1.13 15.29 -2.35
C GLU A 291 -0.35 14.88 -2.40
N THR A 292 -0.99 15.00 -3.57
CA THR A 292 -2.35 14.49 -3.79
C THR A 292 -2.42 12.98 -3.56
N SER A 293 -1.42 12.23 -4.02
CA SER A 293 -1.30 10.79 -3.78
C SER A 293 -1.28 10.48 -2.29
N ARG A 294 -0.45 11.19 -1.52
CA ARG A 294 -0.32 11.01 -0.07
C ARG A 294 -1.67 11.20 0.63
N TRP A 295 -2.34 12.33 0.40
CA TRP A 295 -3.64 12.61 1.03
C TRP A 295 -4.74 11.63 0.58
N ALA A 296 -4.75 11.25 -0.70
CA ALA A 296 -5.71 10.28 -1.21
C ALA A 296 -5.50 8.89 -0.58
N LEU A 297 -4.25 8.48 -0.33
CA LEU A 297 -3.95 7.24 0.38
C LEU A 297 -4.38 7.30 1.84
N ILE A 298 -4.08 8.39 2.56
CA ILE A 298 -4.49 8.58 3.97
C ILE A 298 -6.03 8.54 4.07
N ALA A 299 -6.74 9.34 3.27
CA ALA A 299 -8.21 9.36 3.27
C ALA A 299 -8.80 8.00 2.86
N GLY A 300 -8.20 7.34 1.88
CA GLY A 300 -8.62 6.01 1.48
C GLY A 300 -8.45 4.98 2.60
N ILE A 301 -7.34 5.01 3.35
CA ILE A 301 -7.08 4.11 4.47
C ILE A 301 -8.00 4.42 5.67
N VAL A 302 -8.27 5.69 5.96
CA VAL A 302 -9.33 6.07 6.91
C VAL A 302 -10.65 5.40 6.54
N ALA A 303 -11.06 5.53 5.28
CA ALA A 303 -12.33 4.97 4.83
C ALA A 303 -12.35 3.43 4.83
N VAL A 304 -11.22 2.78 4.52
CA VAL A 304 -11.06 1.33 4.65
C VAL A 304 -11.15 0.90 6.13
N GLY A 305 -10.53 1.65 7.04
CA GLY A 305 -10.65 1.45 8.49
C GLY A 305 -12.09 1.61 8.97
N MET A 306 -12.79 2.66 8.53
CA MET A 306 -14.21 2.89 8.84
C MET A 306 -15.08 1.74 8.38
N ARG A 307 -14.76 1.03 7.30
CA ARG A 307 -15.57 -0.11 6.82
C ARG A 307 -15.34 -1.40 7.61
N THR A 308 -14.50 -1.37 8.65
CA THR A 308 -14.06 -2.57 9.36
C THR A 308 -14.13 -2.44 10.87
N SER A 309 -14.65 -3.49 11.49
CA SER A 309 -14.70 -3.61 12.94
C SER A 309 -13.38 -4.15 13.49
N LEU A 310 -12.96 -3.59 14.63
CA LEU A 310 -11.76 -4.04 15.35
C LEU A 310 -11.79 -5.54 15.66
N ARG A 311 -12.97 -6.06 16.02
CA ARG A 311 -13.18 -7.49 16.29
C ARG A 311 -12.78 -8.36 15.10
N ARG A 312 -13.20 -8.01 13.88
CA ARG A 312 -12.82 -8.74 12.67
C ARG A 312 -11.31 -8.73 12.46
N VAL A 313 -10.60 -7.65 12.76
CA VAL A 313 -9.14 -7.59 12.61
C VAL A 313 -8.45 -8.53 13.60
N LEU A 314 -8.93 -8.58 14.84
CA LEU A 314 -8.40 -9.48 15.88
C LEU A 314 -8.68 -10.96 15.56
N ASP A 315 -9.79 -11.26 14.88
CA ASP A 315 -10.17 -12.62 14.47
C ASP A 315 -9.27 -13.24 13.38
N VAL A 316 -8.29 -12.51 12.84
CA VAL A 316 -7.33 -13.10 11.88
C VAL A 316 -6.41 -14.11 12.58
N GLY A 317 -6.13 -13.93 13.88
CA GLY A 317 -5.43 -14.90 14.72
C GLY A 317 -3.89 -14.86 14.62
N GLY A 318 -3.23 -15.51 15.59
CA GLY A 318 -1.78 -15.45 15.79
C GLY A 318 -0.95 -16.00 14.63
N ASP A 319 -1.42 -17.03 13.92
CA ASP A 319 -0.64 -17.62 12.83
C ASP A 319 -0.47 -16.67 11.64
N ALA A 320 -1.44 -15.76 11.42
CA ALA A 320 -1.30 -14.73 10.39
C ALA A 320 -0.25 -13.67 10.78
N VAL A 321 -0.15 -13.36 12.09
CA VAL A 321 0.91 -12.50 12.62
C VAL A 321 2.26 -13.19 12.47
N ALA A 322 2.36 -14.47 12.82
CA ALA A 322 3.57 -15.27 12.64
C ALA A 322 3.99 -15.31 11.16
N LEU A 323 3.04 -15.50 10.24
CA LEU A 323 3.30 -15.49 8.81
C LEU A 323 3.96 -14.19 8.34
N ILE A 324 3.34 -13.04 8.62
CA ILE A 324 3.85 -11.76 8.11
C ILE A 324 5.14 -11.32 8.81
N VAL A 325 5.33 -11.67 10.08
CA VAL A 325 6.60 -11.50 10.79
C VAL A 325 7.69 -12.35 10.14
N ALA A 326 7.40 -13.62 9.86
CA ALA A 326 8.34 -14.52 9.20
C ALA A 326 8.71 -14.02 7.80
N GLU A 327 7.75 -13.52 7.01
CA GLU A 327 8.00 -12.90 5.71
C GLU A 327 8.92 -11.68 5.83
N THR A 328 8.72 -10.84 6.86
CA THR A 328 9.52 -9.64 7.13
C THR A 328 10.96 -10.00 7.53
N VAL A 329 11.12 -10.99 8.41
CA VAL A 329 12.45 -11.50 8.79
C VAL A 329 13.13 -12.16 7.59
N PHE A 330 12.40 -12.93 6.81
CA PHE A 330 12.92 -13.60 5.62
C PHE A 330 13.51 -12.61 4.62
N ILE A 331 12.76 -11.57 4.23
CA ILE A 331 13.29 -10.58 3.29
C ILE A 331 14.48 -9.82 3.86
N ALA A 332 14.49 -9.54 5.17
CA ALA A 332 15.61 -8.89 5.83
C ALA A 332 16.89 -9.72 5.74
N LEU A 333 16.81 -11.01 6.10
CA LEU A 333 17.92 -11.95 5.98
C LEU A 333 18.36 -12.13 4.53
N PHE A 334 17.42 -12.26 3.60
CA PHE A 334 17.71 -12.43 2.17
C PHE A 334 18.52 -11.24 1.62
N ILE A 335 18.12 -10.01 1.96
CA ILE A 335 18.82 -8.81 1.52
C ILE A 335 20.20 -8.71 2.18
N LEU A 336 20.33 -8.97 3.49
CA LEU A 336 21.64 -8.94 4.18
C LEU A 336 22.62 -9.95 3.57
N VAL A 337 22.16 -11.18 3.33
CA VAL A 337 22.97 -12.22 2.67
C VAL A 337 23.35 -11.78 1.25
N GLY A 338 22.41 -11.21 0.50
CA GLY A 338 22.66 -10.72 -0.85
C GLY A 338 23.68 -9.58 -0.92
N ILE A 339 23.60 -8.62 0.00
CA ILE A 339 24.56 -7.50 0.12
C ILE A 339 25.97 -8.04 0.39
N HIS A 340 26.10 -9.04 1.26
CA HIS A 340 27.37 -9.69 1.54
C HIS A 340 27.98 -10.35 0.30
N TYR A 341 27.19 -11.07 -0.48
CA TYR A 341 27.66 -11.70 -1.74
C TYR A 341 27.99 -10.71 -2.84
N LEU A 342 27.33 -9.55 -2.88
CA LEU A 342 27.63 -8.48 -3.85
C LEU A 342 28.88 -7.67 -3.48
N GLY A 343 29.52 -7.96 -2.34
CA GLY A 343 30.70 -7.23 -1.86
C GLY A 343 30.38 -5.83 -1.34
N HIS A 344 29.14 -5.60 -0.93
CA HIS A 344 28.68 -4.36 -0.29
C HIS A 344 28.67 -4.51 1.24
N ALA A 345 29.61 -5.25 1.85
CA ALA A 345 29.63 -5.50 3.29
C ALA A 345 30.54 -4.52 4.02
#